data_AF-A0AAD1CHV4-F1
#
_entry.id   AF-A0AAD1CHV4-F1
#
_cell.length_a   1.000
_cell.length_b   1.000
_cell.length_c   1.000
_cell.angle_alpha   90.00
_cell.angle_beta   90.00
_cell.angle_gamma   90.00
#
_symmetry.space_group_name_H-M   'P 1'
#
loop_
_entity.id
_entity.type
_entity.pdbx_description
1 polymer ?
#
loop_
_entity_poly.entity_id
_entity_poly.type
_entity_poly.pdbx_seq_one_letter_code
_entity_poly.pdbx_strand_id
1 'polypeptide(L)'
;MTLAQTGLSLVSIVLFGALVGHLLLTQARTRLQAFHKILPFAGFVSGILAVLCLCAHMMTLSEQQVSQLTGSFIAALVLLVAGLLVWVGHILLHKTVNKWQLLVALALLILSGAVQLNLFY
;
A
#
# COMPACT_ATOMS: atom_id res chain seq x y z
N MET A 1 -14.94 15.51 1.00
CA MET A 1 -14.21 14.27 0.64
C MET A 1 -15.22 13.30 0.08
N THR A 2 -14.93 12.66 -1.06
CA THR A 2 -15.81 11.64 -1.65
C THR A 2 -15.78 10.36 -0.82
N LEU A 3 -16.79 9.49 -0.95
CA LEU A 3 -16.79 8.18 -0.26
C LEU A 3 -15.53 7.37 -0.58
N ALA A 4 -15.09 7.39 -1.85
CA ALA A 4 -13.87 6.75 -2.29
C ALA A 4 -12.61 7.30 -1.60
N GLN A 5 -12.51 8.63 -1.46
CA GLN A 5 -11.38 9.30 -0.80
C GLN A 5 -11.34 9.00 0.71
N THR A 6 -12.49 9.01 1.37
CA THR A 6 -12.62 8.63 2.80
C THR A 6 -12.25 7.17 3.00
N GLY A 7 -12.77 6.27 2.15
CA GLY A 7 -12.42 4.86 2.15
C GLY A 7 -10.92 4.65 2.01
N LEU A 8 -10.31 5.24 0.98
CA LEU A 8 -8.87 5.15 0.74
C LEU A 8 -8.05 5.62 1.94
N SER A 9 -8.46 6.71 2.59
CA SER A 9 -7.78 7.25 3.79
C SER A 9 -7.81 6.25 4.95
N LEU A 10 -8.97 5.66 5.24
CA LEU A 10 -9.12 4.65 6.30
C LEU A 10 -8.29 3.39 6.01
N VAL A 11 -8.31 2.93 4.76
CA VAL A 11 -7.56 1.74 4.36
C VAL A 11 -6.06 1.98 4.40
N SER A 12 -5.62 3.21 4.05
CA SER A 12 -4.22 3.63 4.11
C SER A 12 -3.67 3.62 5.54
N ILE A 13 -4.48 3.98 6.54
CA ILE A 13 -4.08 3.89 7.96
C ILE A 13 -3.69 2.43 8.29
N VAL A 14 -4.48 1.47 7.84
CA VAL A 14 -4.19 0.04 8.07
C VAL A 14 -2.95 -0.40 7.27
N LEU A 15 -2.83 -0.01 6.00
CA LEU A 15 -1.69 -0.36 5.14
C LEU A 15 -0.34 0.11 5.74
N PHE A 16 -0.23 1.41 6.02
CA PHE A 16 0.99 2.00 6.56
C PHE A 16 1.22 1.63 8.01
N GLY A 17 0.15 1.58 8.82
CA GLY A 17 0.22 1.15 10.22
C GLY A 17 0.73 -0.28 10.35
N ALA A 18 0.27 -1.20 9.50
CA ALA A 18 0.74 -2.58 9.50
C ALA A 18 2.21 -2.69 9.07
N LEU A 19 2.66 -1.90 8.08
CA LEU A 19 4.07 -1.92 7.64
C LEU A 19 5.01 -1.32 8.67
N VAL A 20 4.65 -0.16 9.25
CA VAL A 20 5.42 0.47 10.33
C VAL A 20 5.43 -0.43 11.56
N GLY A 21 4.30 -1.04 11.93
CA GLY A 21 4.23 -2.04 13.00
C GLY A 21 5.16 -3.22 12.73
N HIS A 22 5.21 -3.72 11.50
CA HIS A 22 6.11 -4.82 11.13
C HIS A 22 7.59 -4.40 11.23
N LEU A 23 7.92 -3.17 10.80
CA LEU A 23 9.27 -2.62 10.95
C LEU A 23 9.67 -2.54 12.43
N LEU A 24 8.81 -2.00 13.29
CA LEU A 24 9.07 -1.85 14.72
C LEU A 24 9.23 -3.20 15.42
N LEU A 25 8.38 -4.18 15.11
CA LEU A 25 8.50 -5.54 15.66
C LEU A 25 9.79 -6.22 15.22
N THR A 26 10.24 -5.98 13.98
CA THR A 26 11.53 -6.48 13.49
C THR A 26 12.70 -5.84 14.26
N GLN A 27 12.56 -4.62 14.76
CA GLN A 27 13.57 -3.98 15.63
C GLN A 27 13.51 -4.46 17.08
N ALA A 28 12.30 -4.70 17.61
CA ALA A 28 12.08 -5.08 19.01
C ALA A 28 12.62 -6.48 19.36
N ARG A 29 13.01 -7.29 18.36
CA ARG A 29 13.54 -8.67 18.52
C ARG A 29 12.61 -9.62 19.29
N THR A 30 11.33 -9.30 19.43
CA THR A 30 10.34 -10.19 20.05
C THR A 30 9.90 -11.23 19.02
N ARG A 31 9.97 -12.52 19.37
CA ARG A 31 9.67 -13.64 18.45
C ARG A 31 8.16 -13.86 18.25
N LEU A 32 7.43 -12.81 17.89
CA LEU A 32 6.03 -12.89 17.54
C LEU A 32 5.86 -13.38 16.09
N GLN A 33 6.15 -14.66 15.87
CA GLN A 33 6.13 -15.30 14.55
C GLN A 33 4.78 -15.14 13.82
N ALA A 34 3.67 -15.04 14.55
CA ALA A 34 2.35 -14.81 13.98
C ALA A 34 2.23 -13.42 13.33
N PHE A 35 2.84 -12.38 13.92
CA PHE A 35 2.73 -11.01 13.42
C PHE A 35 3.48 -10.81 12.09
N HIS A 36 4.55 -11.58 11.84
CA HIS A 36 5.24 -11.58 10.54
C HIS A 36 4.35 -12.06 9.38
N LYS A 37 3.24 -12.77 9.68
CA LYS A 37 2.26 -13.20 8.67
C LYS A 37 1.01 -12.33 8.68
N ILE A 38 0.49 -11.97 9.86
CA ILE A 38 -0.74 -11.20 10.01
C ILE A 38 -0.57 -9.77 9.47
N LEU A 39 0.55 -9.11 9.75
CA LEU A 39 0.75 -7.72 9.32
C LEU A 39 0.86 -7.60 7.80
N PRO A 40 1.66 -8.41 7.08
CA PRO A 40 1.65 -8.39 5.61
C PRO A 40 0.28 -8.76 5.02
N PHE A 41 -0.45 -9.70 5.63
CA PHE A 41 -1.79 -10.06 5.17
C PHE A 41 -2.77 -8.89 5.29
N ALA A 42 -2.81 -8.23 6.45
CA ALA A 42 -3.62 -7.02 6.65
C ALA A 42 -3.23 -5.92 5.66
N GLY A 43 -1.93 -5.67 5.47
CA GLY A 43 -1.43 -4.73 4.46
C GLY A 43 -1.84 -5.10 3.04
N PHE A 44 -1.81 -6.38 2.67
CA PHE A 44 -2.21 -6.84 1.34
C PHE A 44 -3.71 -6.64 1.09
N VAL A 45 -4.56 -7.00 2.05
CA VAL A 45 -6.01 -6.74 2.00
C VAL A 45 -6.29 -5.24 1.88
N SER A 46 -5.58 -4.42 2.66
CA SER A 46 -5.66 -2.97 2.55
C SER A 46 -5.22 -2.46 1.17
N GLY A 47 -4.19 -3.04 0.57
CA GLY A 47 -3.79 -2.72 -0.80
C GLY A 47 -4.90 -2.99 -1.82
N ILE A 48 -5.58 -4.14 -1.72
CA ILE A 48 -6.71 -4.49 -2.60
C ILE A 48 -7.85 -3.47 -2.42
N LEU A 49 -8.23 -3.18 -1.19
CA LEU A 49 -9.29 -2.22 -0.89
C LEU A 49 -8.93 -0.81 -1.37
N ALA A 50 -7.67 -0.40 -1.29
CA ALA A 50 -7.19 0.86 -1.84
C ALA A 50 -7.38 0.93 -3.36
N VAL A 51 -7.05 -0.14 -4.09
CA VAL A 51 -7.31 -0.24 -5.54
C VAL A 51 -8.79 -0.10 -5.85
N LEU A 52 -9.66 -0.77 -5.09
CA LEU A 52 -11.12 -0.65 -5.28
C LEU A 52 -11.60 0.78 -5.06
N CYS A 53 -11.10 1.49 -4.04
CA CYS A 53 -11.42 2.89 -3.83
C CYS A 53 -10.95 3.78 -4.99
N LEU A 54 -9.74 3.56 -5.50
CA LEU A 54 -9.22 4.32 -6.64
C LEU A 54 -10.03 4.07 -7.92
N CYS A 55 -10.38 2.83 -8.22
CA CYS A 55 -11.26 2.49 -9.35
C CYS A 55 -12.64 3.15 -9.19
N ALA A 56 -13.23 3.09 -7.99
CA ALA A 56 -14.51 3.74 -7.72
C ALA A 56 -14.45 5.27 -7.93
N HIS A 57 -13.33 5.92 -7.61
CA HIS A 57 -13.11 7.34 -7.91
C HIS A 57 -12.96 7.61 -9.41
N MET A 58 -12.18 6.80 -10.13
CA MET A 58 -12.01 6.98 -11.58
C MET A 58 -13.33 6.85 -12.35
N MET A 59 -14.25 6.00 -11.88
CA MET A 59 -15.57 5.80 -12.50
C MET A 59 -16.51 7.03 -12.38
N THR A 60 -16.22 7.99 -11.49
CA THR A 60 -17.03 9.21 -11.36
C THR A 60 -16.52 10.37 -12.21
N LEU A 61 -15.38 10.21 -12.87
CA LEU A 61 -14.72 11.25 -13.66
C LEU A 61 -15.20 11.25 -15.12
N SER A 62 -15.11 12.42 -15.77
CA SER A 62 -15.32 12.53 -17.22
C SER A 62 -14.19 11.86 -18.00
N GLU A 63 -14.45 11.48 -19.25
CA GLU A 63 -13.43 10.86 -20.13
C GLU A 63 -12.16 11.71 -20.27
N GLN A 64 -12.32 13.04 -20.34
CA GLN A 64 -11.21 13.98 -20.41
C GLN A 64 -10.33 13.91 -19.14
N GLN A 65 -10.94 13.87 -17.95
CA GLN A 65 -10.22 13.77 -16.68
C GLN A 65 -9.53 12.41 -16.54
N VAL A 66 -10.20 11.32 -16.94
CA VAL A 66 -9.61 9.98 -16.95
C VAL A 66 -8.37 9.94 -17.83
N SER A 67 -8.44 10.49 -19.05
CA SER A 67 -7.29 10.56 -19.96
C SER A 67 -6.09 11.30 -19.34
N GLN A 68 -6.35 12.41 -18.63
CA GLN A 68 -5.30 13.19 -17.97
C GLN A 68 -4.68 12.45 -16.77
N LEU A 69 -5.46 11.70 -16.01
CA LEU A 69 -5.02 11.06 -14.77
C LEU A 69 -4.53 9.61 -14.95
N THR A 70 -4.75 9.00 -16.12
CA THR A 70 -4.41 7.59 -16.39
C THR A 70 -2.93 7.29 -16.11
N GLY A 71 -2.01 8.19 -16.48
CA GLY A 71 -0.58 8.01 -16.21
C GLY A 71 -0.26 7.91 -14.71
N SER A 72 -0.78 8.85 -13.92
CA SER A 72 -0.64 8.85 -12.47
C SER A 72 -1.32 7.65 -11.82
N PHE A 73 -2.48 7.22 -12.33
CA PHE A 73 -3.19 6.04 -11.85
C PHE A 73 -2.34 4.78 -12.04
N ILE A 74 -1.78 4.57 -13.23
CA ILE A 74 -0.89 3.43 -13.52
C ILE A 74 0.36 3.49 -12.65
N ALA A 75 1.00 4.66 -12.53
CA ALA A 75 2.21 4.82 -11.72
C ALA A 75 1.95 4.49 -10.24
N ALA A 76 0.84 4.97 -9.67
CA ALA A 76 0.41 4.63 -8.33
C ALA A 76 0.22 3.12 -8.14
N LEU A 77 -0.47 2.44 -9.08
CA LEU A 77 -0.69 1.00 -8.99
C LEU A 77 0.60 0.19 -9.08
N VAL A 78 1.50 0.54 -10.00
CA VAL A 78 2.79 -0.14 -10.15
C VAL A 78 3.61 -0.01 -8.87
N LEU A 79 3.68 1.19 -8.28
CA LEU A 79 4.39 1.42 -7.02
C LEU A 79 3.75 0.68 -5.83
N LEU A 80 2.41 0.67 -5.75
CA LEU A 80 1.66 -0.08 -4.74
C LEU A 80 2.01 -1.58 -4.81
N VAL A 81 1.88 -2.17 -5.99
CA VAL A 81 2.15 -3.59 -6.22
C VAL A 81 3.62 -3.91 -5.94
N ALA A 82 4.55 -3.10 -6.43
CA ALA A 82 5.97 -3.27 -6.16
C ALA A 82 6.28 -3.22 -4.65
N GLY A 83 5.71 -2.26 -3.93
CA GLY A 83 5.85 -2.14 -2.48
C GLY A 83 5.29 -3.35 -1.74
N LEU A 84 4.11 -3.83 -2.12
CA LEU A 84 3.50 -5.05 -1.56
C LEU A 84 4.36 -6.29 -1.84
N LEU A 85 4.85 -6.47 -3.07
CA LEU A 85 5.71 -7.60 -3.44
C LEU A 85 7.03 -7.59 -2.66
N VAL A 86 7.68 -6.43 -2.54
CA VAL A 86 8.87 -6.29 -1.70
C VAL A 86 8.53 -6.63 -0.26
N TRP A 87 7.38 -6.19 0.26
CA TRP A 87 6.99 -6.47 1.64
C TRP A 87 6.76 -7.96 1.88
N VAL A 88 5.94 -8.63 1.07
CA VAL A 88 5.65 -10.07 1.21
C VAL A 88 6.80 -10.96 0.75
N GLY A 89 7.82 -10.42 0.09
CA GLY A 89 8.93 -11.19 -0.48
C GLY A 89 9.66 -12.09 0.53
N HIS A 90 9.69 -11.74 1.82
CA HIS A 90 10.29 -12.61 2.83
C HIS A 90 9.45 -13.89 3.06
N ILE A 91 8.13 -13.79 2.94
CA ILE A 91 7.21 -14.93 3.00
C ILE A 91 7.35 -15.76 1.73
N LEU A 92 7.28 -15.12 0.56
CA LEU A 92 7.33 -15.79 -0.75
C LEU A 92 8.64 -16.55 -0.98
N LEU A 93 9.76 -16.00 -0.50
CA LEU A 93 11.08 -16.58 -0.66
C LEU A 93 11.52 -17.43 0.54
N HIS A 94 10.65 -17.65 1.53
CA HIS A 94 10.97 -18.35 2.78
C HIS A 94 12.23 -17.82 3.49
N LYS A 95 12.45 -16.50 3.42
CA LYS A 95 13.59 -15.81 4.05
C LYS A 95 13.18 -15.15 5.35
N THR A 96 14.14 -14.97 6.26
CA THR A 96 13.94 -14.12 7.43
C THR A 96 13.67 -12.69 7.00
N VAL A 97 12.68 -12.03 7.63
CA VAL A 97 12.39 -10.63 7.34
C VAL A 97 13.61 -9.75 7.63
N ASN A 98 13.92 -8.84 6.70
CA ASN A 98 15.02 -7.89 6.83
C ASN A 98 14.45 -6.47 6.97
N LYS A 99 14.96 -5.68 7.93
CA LYS A 99 14.56 -4.27 8.12
C LYS A 99 14.72 -3.43 6.84
N TRP A 100 15.76 -3.69 6.04
CA TRP A 100 16.01 -2.94 4.81
C TRP A 100 14.96 -3.23 3.74
N GLN A 101 14.49 -4.47 3.64
CA GLN A 101 13.38 -4.84 2.77
C GLN A 101 12.11 -4.09 3.17
N LEU A 102 11.82 -4.00 4.48
CA LEU A 102 10.66 -3.26 4.98
C LEU A 102 10.77 -1.74 4.72
N LEU A 103 11.97 -1.17 4.83
CA LEU A 103 12.21 0.25 4.49
C LEU A 103 12.02 0.52 2.99
N VAL A 104 12.49 -0.37 2.12
CA VAL A 104 12.27 -0.25 0.66
C VAL A 104 10.78 -0.38 0.34
N ALA A 105 10.08 -1.35 0.94
CA ALA A 105 8.63 -1.46 0.80
C ALA A 105 7.93 -0.17 1.25
N LEU A 106 8.35 0.40 2.39
CA LEU A 106 7.77 1.64 2.93
C LEU A 106 7.98 2.82 1.98
N ALA A 107 9.18 2.99 1.44
CA ALA A 107 9.47 4.03 0.46
C ALA A 107 8.60 3.89 -0.80
N LEU A 108 8.47 2.68 -1.34
CA LEU A 108 7.61 2.42 -2.51
C LEU A 108 6.13 2.72 -2.21
N LEU A 109 5.63 2.32 -1.04
CA LEU A 109 4.25 2.60 -0.65
C LEU A 109 4.00 4.08 -0.37
N ILE A 110 4.97 4.81 0.20
CA ILE A 110 4.86 6.27 0.37
C ILE A 110 4.82 6.97 -0.99
N LEU A 111 5.69 6.59 -1.93
CA LEU A 111 5.67 7.13 -3.29
C LEU A 111 4.34 6.83 -3.98
N SER A 112 3.85 5.59 -3.87
CA SER A 112 2.50 5.23 -4.34
C SER A 112 1.44 6.15 -3.73
N GLY A 113 1.42 6.30 -2.41
CA GLY A 113 0.45 7.14 -1.71
C GLY A 113 0.51 8.61 -2.15
N ALA A 114 1.72 9.15 -2.34
CA ALA A 114 1.90 10.51 -2.85
C ALA A 114 1.32 10.68 -4.26
N VAL A 115 1.53 9.72 -5.15
CA VAL A 115 0.94 9.75 -6.50
C VAL A 115 -0.58 9.58 -6.43
N GLN A 116 -1.11 8.75 -5.51
CA GLN A 116 -2.56 8.60 -5.32
C GLN A 116 -3.24 9.89 -4.87
N LEU A 117 -2.58 10.72 -4.06
CA LEU A 117 -3.13 12.01 -3.65
C LEU A 117 -3.36 12.93 -4.86
N ASN A 118 -2.46 12.93 -5.85
CA ASN A 118 -2.62 13.69 -7.10
C ASN A 118 -3.80 13.23 -7.97
N LEU A 119 -4.46 12.12 -7.64
CA LEU A 119 -5.69 11.69 -8.35
C LEU A 119 -6.95 12.39 -7.81
N PHE A 120 -6.85 13.07 -6.66
CA PHE A 120 -7.96 13.74 -6.00
C PHE A 120 -7.85 15.28 -6.02
N TYR A 121 -6.71 15.82 -6.44
CA TYR A 121 -6.42 17.25 -6.56
C TYR A 121 -6.05 17.59 -8.00
#